data_AF-A0A1M6HFB9-F1
#
_entry.id   AF-A0A1M6HFB9-F1
#
_cell.length_a   1.000
_cell.length_b   1.000
_cell.length_c   1.000
_cell.angle_alpha   90.00
_cell.angle_beta   90.00
_cell.angle_gamma   90.00
#
_symmetry.space_group_name_H-M   'P 1'
#
loop_
_entity.id
_entity.type
_entity.pdbx_description
1 polymer ?
#
loop_
_entity_poly.entity_id
_entity_poly.type
_entity_poly.pdbx_seq_one_letter_code
_entity_poly.pdbx_strand_id
1 'polypeptide(L)'
;MQQFIRILNSAYQQINTDGNTIDSNVYFTIIQIKKDNPSLGNYEQSIYKDIKLFITAYLESTHQEDFGYDFIDLDKLHYAIDAEQTNRARYQLCYFCARALKSSNHEELAESILKRAKKFQILIEFEKKGFLNYWKALLILSAYNFFTIFLTIIFLSLFTLILVQDAPIEWFELFSFEYEQFSPNKLFNAFLNIWAKPFGLAENFKVIPLNVRGIIILILLKILYIVFIVNYLLEKTKEVIKL
;
A
#
# COMPACT_ATOMS: atom_id res chain seq x y z
N MET A 1 21.63 30.76 2.33
CA MET A 1 22.27 29.64 3.08
C MET A 1 22.70 30.05 4.49
N GLN A 2 23.56 31.07 4.67
CA GLN A 2 23.98 31.53 6.02
C GLN A 2 22.82 31.97 6.94
N GLN A 3 21.77 32.56 6.37
CA GLN A 3 20.56 32.95 7.13
C GLN A 3 19.81 31.73 7.70
N PHE A 4 19.64 30.65 6.93
CA PHE A 4 18.98 29.41 7.39
C PHE A 4 19.78 28.71 8.48
N ILE A 5 21.11 28.70 8.38
CA ILE A 5 22.00 28.15 9.42
C ILE A 5 21.84 28.92 10.73
N ARG A 6 21.74 30.25 10.68
CA ARG A 6 21.47 31.06 11.88
C ARG A 6 20.13 30.71 12.53
N ILE A 7 19.07 30.54 11.73
CA ILE A 7 17.75 30.16 12.23
C ILE A 7 17.76 28.75 12.85
N LEU A 8 18.44 27.79 12.21
CA LEU A 8 18.60 26.44 12.75
C LEU A 8 19.37 26.46 14.08
N ASN A 9 20.45 27.24 14.18
CA ASN A 9 21.21 27.37 15.42
C ASN A 9 20.36 27.94 16.55
N SER A 10 19.57 28.98 16.31
CA SER A 10 18.66 29.51 17.32
C SER A 10 17.59 28.49 17.74
N ALA A 11 17.04 27.73 16.78
CA ALA A 11 16.01 26.72 17.06
C ALA A 11 16.58 25.55 17.89
N TYR A 12 17.76 25.04 17.55
CA TYR A 12 18.42 23.99 18.33
C TYR A 12 18.88 24.47 19.71
N GLN A 13 19.33 25.73 19.82
CA GLN A 13 19.64 26.31 21.13
C GLN A 13 18.38 26.39 21.99
N GLN A 14 17.25 26.85 21.46
CA GLN A 14 15.98 26.91 22.18
C GLN A 14 15.59 25.53 22.73
N ILE A 15 15.67 24.47 21.91
CA ILE A 15 15.42 23.09 22.33
C ILE A 15 16.32 22.66 23.51
N ASN A 16 17.60 23.03 23.49
CA ASN A 16 18.56 22.65 24.53
C ASN A 16 18.39 23.44 25.83
N THR A 17 17.69 24.58 25.82
CA THR A 17 17.53 25.45 27.00
C THR A 17 16.22 25.17 27.76
N ASP A 18 15.14 24.88 27.04
CA ASP A 18 13.78 24.73 27.60
C ASP A 18 13.44 23.29 28.05
N GLY A 19 14.37 22.58 28.68
CA GLY A 19 14.39 21.12 28.91
C GLY A 19 13.15 20.41 29.53
N ASN A 20 12.01 21.07 29.74
CA ASN A 20 10.78 20.48 30.27
C ASN A 20 9.50 20.70 29.43
N THR A 21 9.46 21.59 28.44
CA THR A 21 8.28 21.75 27.55
C THR A 21 8.74 21.80 26.10
N ILE A 22 8.75 20.62 25.49
CA ILE A 22 9.25 20.42 24.14
C ILE A 22 8.24 20.99 23.14
N ASP A 23 8.49 22.19 22.61
CA ASP A 23 7.62 22.81 21.61
C ASP A 23 7.74 22.09 20.25
N SER A 24 6.70 21.31 19.92
CA SER A 24 6.58 20.62 18.65
C SER A 24 6.69 21.55 17.43
N ASN A 25 6.38 22.84 17.58
CA ASN A 25 6.49 23.82 16.50
C ASN A 25 7.94 24.17 16.17
N VAL A 26 8.86 24.12 17.13
CA VAL A 26 10.29 24.35 16.89
C VAL A 26 10.85 23.21 16.02
N TYR A 27 10.54 21.96 16.35
CA TYR A 27 10.92 20.83 15.49
C TYR A 27 10.27 20.89 14.11
N PHE A 28 8.99 21.27 14.04
CA PHE A 28 8.32 21.41 12.75
C PHE A 28 9.00 22.45 11.85
N THR A 29 9.43 23.58 12.41
CA THR A 29 10.19 24.62 11.71
C THR A 29 11.54 24.10 11.22
N ILE A 30 12.27 23.35 12.05
CA ILE A 30 13.54 22.70 11.66
C ILE A 30 13.31 21.77 10.46
N ILE A 31 12.25 20.96 10.50
CA ILE A 31 11.89 20.03 9.43
C ILE A 31 11.54 20.78 8.14
N GLN A 32 10.77 21.86 8.21
CA GLN A 32 10.46 22.70 7.04
C GLN A 32 11.74 23.24 6.39
N ILE A 33 12.66 23.82 7.18
CA ILE A 33 13.92 24.37 6.68
C ILE A 33 14.77 23.28 6.02
N LYS A 34 14.89 22.10 6.64
CA LYS A 34 15.68 20.97 6.12
C LYS A 34 15.07 20.35 4.87
N LYS A 35 13.74 20.33 4.76
CA LYS A 35 13.04 19.87 3.55
C LYS A 35 13.34 20.78 2.36
N ASP A 36 13.27 22.09 2.57
CA ASP A 36 13.50 23.09 1.51
C ASP A 36 15.00 23.22 1.17
N ASN A 37 15.88 22.80 2.08
CA ASN A 37 17.33 22.82 1.89
C ASN A 37 17.95 21.43 2.14
N PRO A 38 17.85 20.49 1.18
CA PRO A 38 18.33 19.11 1.31
C PRO A 38 19.78 18.96 1.80
N SER A 39 20.66 19.92 1.49
CA SER A 39 22.06 19.93 1.95
C SER A 39 22.20 20.04 3.48
N LEU A 40 21.17 20.54 4.17
CA LEU A 40 21.12 20.70 5.63
C LEU A 40 20.44 19.51 6.32
N GLY A 41 20.09 18.44 5.60
CA GLY A 41 19.35 17.30 6.15
C GLY A 41 20.02 16.62 7.37
N ASN A 42 21.34 16.71 7.48
CA ASN A 42 22.12 16.18 8.61
C ASN A 42 22.76 17.26 9.49
N TYR A 43 22.36 18.53 9.35
CA TYR A 43 22.91 19.63 10.14
C TYR A 43 22.51 19.49 11.61
N GLU A 44 23.50 19.43 12.51
CA GLU A 44 23.43 19.08 13.95
C GLU A 44 22.87 17.67 14.23
N GLN A 45 21.73 17.36 13.62
CA GLN A 45 21.03 16.10 13.74
C GLN A 45 20.46 15.67 12.38
N SER A 46 20.23 14.37 12.19
CA SER A 46 19.55 13.89 10.99
C SER A 46 18.06 14.25 11.01
N ILE A 47 17.52 14.63 9.85
CA ILE A 47 16.10 14.97 9.68
C ILE A 47 15.19 13.83 10.18
N TYR A 48 15.60 12.56 9.98
CA TYR A 48 14.91 11.40 10.53
C TYR A 48 14.71 11.47 12.05
N LYS A 49 15.75 11.87 12.80
CA LYS A 49 15.67 12.00 14.26
C LYS A 49 14.83 13.21 14.64
N ASP A 50 14.97 14.33 13.93
CA ASP A 50 14.13 15.52 14.17
C ASP A 50 12.65 15.21 13.95
N ILE A 51 12.30 14.44 12.92
CA ILE A 51 10.92 14.00 12.67
C ILE A 51 10.40 13.10 13.80
N LYS A 52 11.22 12.20 14.35
CA LYS A 52 10.80 11.38 15.50
C LYS A 52 10.50 12.22 16.74
N LEU A 53 11.39 13.16 17.04
CA LEU A 53 11.23 14.07 18.17
C LEU A 53 10.01 14.96 17.99
N PHE A 54 9.79 15.46 16.76
CA PHE A 54 8.56 16.16 16.40
C PHE A 54 7.31 15.33 16.67
N ILE A 55 7.25 14.09 16.18
CA ILE A 55 6.07 13.22 16.36
C ILE A 55 5.78 12.99 17.85
N THR A 56 6.81 12.69 18.65
CA THR A 56 6.65 12.48 20.10
C THR A 56 6.15 13.75 20.78
N ALA A 57 6.83 14.88 20.58
CA ALA A 57 6.46 16.15 21.20
C ALA A 57 5.08 16.64 20.76
N TYR A 58 4.73 16.46 19.48
CA TYR A 58 3.43 16.86 18.94
C TYR A 58 2.30 16.08 19.60
N LEU A 59 2.43 14.75 19.70
CA LEU A 59 1.43 13.91 20.35
C LEU A 59 1.34 14.14 21.86
N GLU A 60 2.48 14.38 22.53
CA GLU A 60 2.49 14.73 23.97
C GLU A 60 1.84 16.08 24.23
N SER A 61 2.07 17.08 23.39
CA SER A 61 1.44 18.40 23.52
C SER A 61 -0.08 18.34 23.38
N THR A 62 -0.59 17.48 22.48
CA THR A 62 -2.03 17.28 22.33
C THR A 62 -2.69 16.58 23.53
N HIS A 63 -1.93 15.87 24.38
CA HIS A 63 -2.46 15.27 25.62
C HIS A 63 -2.48 16.24 26.80
N GLN A 64 -1.68 17.30 26.77
CA GLN A 64 -1.53 18.23 27.90
C GLN A 64 -2.50 19.41 27.84
N GLU A 65 -3.03 19.73 26.66
CA GLU A 65 -4.00 20.81 26.48
C GLU A 65 -5.43 20.31 26.74
N ASP A 66 -5.80 20.22 28.02
CA ASP A 66 -7.11 19.78 28.57
C ASP A 66 -8.37 20.55 28.08
N PHE A 67 -8.26 21.43 27.07
CA PHE A 67 -9.38 22.24 26.59
C PHE A 67 -9.33 22.47 25.06
N GLY A 68 -9.83 21.50 24.28
CA GLY A 68 -10.45 21.77 22.97
C GLY A 68 -9.53 21.92 21.75
N TYR A 69 -8.24 21.57 21.86
CA TYR A 69 -7.33 21.36 20.71
C TYR A 69 -7.23 19.88 20.31
N ASP A 70 -8.32 19.12 20.51
CA ASP A 70 -8.42 17.65 20.46
C ASP A 70 -8.15 16.99 19.09
N PHE A 71 -7.74 17.76 18.07
CA PHE A 71 -7.58 17.27 16.71
C PHE A 71 -6.11 17.23 16.30
N ILE A 72 -5.58 16.01 16.25
CA ILE A 72 -4.30 15.72 15.60
C ILE A 72 -4.42 16.00 14.10
N ASP A 73 -3.62 16.94 13.62
CA ASP A 73 -3.50 17.24 12.20
C ASP A 73 -2.64 16.17 11.49
N LEU A 74 -3.31 15.26 10.80
CA LEU A 74 -2.67 14.21 9.99
C LEU A 74 -1.82 14.79 8.85
N ASP A 75 -2.19 15.95 8.29
CA ASP A 75 -1.43 16.57 7.20
C ASP A 75 -0.10 17.11 7.71
N LYS A 76 -0.06 17.65 8.94
CA LYS A 76 1.19 18.05 9.60
C LYS A 76 2.13 16.86 9.81
N LEU A 77 1.59 15.71 10.25
CA LEU A 77 2.35 14.46 10.38
C LEU A 77 2.84 13.94 9.04
N HIS A 78 1.98 13.93 8.02
CA HIS A 78 2.33 13.52 6.66
C HIS A 78 3.42 14.41 6.07
N TYR A 79 3.30 15.73 6.23
CA TYR A 79 4.29 16.70 5.77
C TYR A 79 5.67 16.43 6.37
N ALA A 80 5.71 16.19 7.68
CA ALA A 80 6.95 15.90 8.40
C ALA A 80 7.58 14.60 7.93
N ILE A 81 6.80 13.52 7.77
CA ILE A 81 7.29 12.24 7.25
C ILE A 81 7.81 12.40 5.81
N ASP A 82 7.11 13.14 4.96
CA ASP A 82 7.50 13.34 3.56
C ASP A 82 8.78 14.18 3.40
N ALA A 83 9.17 14.94 4.43
CA ALA A 83 10.42 15.69 4.44
C ALA A 83 11.67 14.79 4.36
N GLU A 84 11.57 13.57 4.88
CA GLU A 84 12.61 12.54 4.73
C GLU A 84 12.78 12.16 3.26
N GLN A 85 14.00 11.89 2.81
CA GLN A 85 14.26 11.67 1.37
C GLN A 85 14.08 10.22 0.96
N THR A 86 14.41 9.27 1.84
CA THR A 86 14.43 7.85 1.49
C THR A 86 13.09 7.17 1.80
N ASN A 87 12.57 6.38 0.86
CA ASN A 87 11.31 5.65 1.06
C ASN A 87 11.41 4.66 2.24
N ARG A 88 12.59 4.07 2.47
CA ARG A 88 12.85 3.21 3.64
C ARG A 88 12.68 3.95 4.97
N ALA A 89 13.23 5.15 5.09
CA ALA A 89 13.11 5.93 6.32
C ALA A 89 11.67 6.45 6.50
N ARG A 90 11.00 6.92 5.43
CA ARG A 90 9.57 7.27 5.45
C ARG A 90 8.70 6.12 5.94
N TYR A 91 8.92 4.91 5.42
CA TYR A 91 8.23 3.69 5.87
C TYR A 91 8.40 3.47 7.38
N GLN A 92 9.64 3.56 7.88
CA GLN A 92 9.91 3.39 9.32
C GLN A 92 9.28 4.49 10.17
N LEU A 93 9.25 5.73 9.68
CA LEU A 93 8.61 6.86 10.35
C LEU A 93 7.08 6.67 10.41
N CYS A 94 6.44 6.16 9.36
CA CYS A 94 5.01 5.80 9.42
C CYS A 94 4.75 4.76 10.52
N TYR A 95 5.54 3.69 10.61
CA TYR A 95 5.37 2.68 11.68
C TYR A 95 5.66 3.23 13.07
N PHE A 96 6.60 4.18 13.20
CA PHE A 96 6.85 4.87 14.45
C PHE A 96 5.64 5.74 14.85
N CYS A 97 5.17 6.58 13.93
CA CYS A 97 4.01 7.44 14.12
C CYS A 97 2.74 6.64 14.46
N ALA A 98 2.45 5.57 13.73
CA ALA A 98 1.31 4.71 14.00
C ALA A 98 1.37 4.07 15.40
N ARG A 99 2.55 3.66 15.87
CA ARG A 99 2.71 3.14 17.24
C ARG A 99 2.45 4.23 18.29
N ALA A 100 2.97 5.44 18.07
CA ALA A 100 2.78 6.57 18.98
C ALA A 100 1.30 7.04 19.02
N LEU A 101 0.60 6.98 17.89
CA LEU A 101 -0.85 7.25 17.81
C LEU A 101 -1.66 6.18 18.55
N LYS A 102 -1.31 4.89 18.39
CA LYS A 102 -1.96 3.79 19.12
C LYS A 102 -1.76 3.89 20.63
N SER A 103 -0.56 4.22 21.10
CA SER A 103 -0.32 4.45 22.53
C SER A 103 -1.07 5.66 23.07
N SER A 104 -1.50 6.56 22.17
CA SER A 104 -2.29 7.75 22.47
C SER A 104 -3.80 7.55 22.26
N ASN A 105 -4.28 6.31 22.11
CA ASN A 105 -5.69 5.96 21.84
C ASN A 105 -6.28 6.51 20.52
N HIS A 106 -5.46 6.85 19.52
CA HIS A 106 -5.90 7.30 18.20
C HIS A 106 -5.78 6.20 17.15
N GLU A 107 -6.54 5.11 17.31
CA GLU A 107 -6.45 3.92 16.45
C GLU A 107 -6.79 4.22 14.97
N GLU A 108 -7.86 4.98 14.71
CA GLU A 108 -8.28 5.30 13.34
C GLU A 108 -7.23 6.14 12.59
N LEU A 109 -6.58 7.09 13.28
CA LEU A 109 -5.48 7.87 12.71
C LEU A 109 -4.25 7.00 12.45
N ALA A 110 -3.96 6.06 13.35
CA ALA A 110 -2.87 5.11 13.17
C ALA A 110 -3.11 4.20 11.94
N GLU A 111 -4.34 3.77 11.68
CA GLU A 111 -4.68 3.02 10.47
C GLU A 111 -4.45 3.82 9.19
N SER A 112 -4.80 5.11 9.19
CA SER A 112 -4.53 6.01 8.05
C SER A 112 -3.03 6.09 7.75
N ILE A 113 -2.20 6.25 8.79
CA ILE A 113 -0.75 6.27 8.67
C ILE A 113 -0.20 4.91 8.18
N LEU A 114 -0.76 3.78 8.64
CA LEU A 114 -0.36 2.45 8.17
C LEU A 114 -0.76 2.19 6.71
N LYS A 115 -1.92 2.68 6.26
CA LYS A 115 -2.30 2.65 4.84
C LYS A 115 -1.25 3.39 4.00
N ARG A 116 -0.76 4.54 4.48
CA ARG A 116 0.34 5.26 3.84
C ARG A 116 1.67 4.49 3.88
N ALA A 117 1.97 3.76 4.96
CA ALA A 117 3.16 2.93 5.04
C ALA A 117 3.20 1.86 3.93
N LYS A 118 2.05 1.26 3.57
CA LYS A 118 1.94 0.30 2.45
C LYS A 118 2.40 0.91 1.13
N LYS A 119 2.11 2.19 0.87
CA LYS A 119 2.61 2.91 -0.33
C LYS A 119 4.14 2.94 -0.38
N PHE A 120 4.80 3.31 0.73
CA PHE A 120 6.26 3.33 0.79
C PHE A 120 6.86 1.92 0.70
N GLN A 121 6.19 0.91 1.26
CA GLN A 121 6.60 -0.49 1.11
C GLN A 121 6.66 -0.91 -0.37
N ILE A 122 5.63 -0.57 -1.15
CA ILE A 122 5.60 -0.85 -2.60
C ILE A 122 6.78 -0.18 -3.30
N LEU A 123 7.02 1.11 -3.02
CA LEU A 123 8.14 1.87 -3.61
C LEU A 123 9.51 1.26 -3.27
N ILE A 124 9.71 0.84 -2.02
CA ILE A 124 10.94 0.17 -1.58
C ILE A 124 11.19 -1.13 -2.37
N GLU A 125 10.15 -1.94 -2.62
CA GLU A 125 10.33 -3.17 -3.39
C GLU A 125 10.65 -2.88 -4.87
N PHE A 126 10.09 -1.81 -5.46
CA PHE A 126 10.47 -1.37 -6.80
C PHE A 126 11.93 -0.86 -6.88
N GLU A 127 12.41 -0.18 -5.84
CA GLU A 127 13.80 0.33 -5.76
C GLU A 127 14.85 -0.78 -5.73
N LYS A 128 14.54 -1.93 -5.10
CA LYS A 128 15.48 -3.05 -4.93
C LYS A 128 15.86 -3.77 -6.22
N LYS A 129 15.30 -3.39 -7.38
CA LYS A 129 15.58 -3.92 -8.74
C LYS A 129 15.75 -5.45 -8.78
N GLY A 130 14.73 -6.17 -9.22
CA GLY A 130 14.84 -7.61 -9.45
C GLY A 130 13.49 -8.27 -9.65
N PHE A 131 13.46 -9.36 -10.41
CA PHE A 131 12.21 -10.04 -10.76
C PHE A 131 11.36 -10.42 -9.54
N LEU A 132 11.98 -11.02 -8.52
CA LEU A 132 11.28 -11.39 -7.28
C LEU A 132 10.73 -10.17 -6.52
N ASN A 133 11.46 -9.05 -6.56
CA ASN A 133 11.04 -7.82 -5.89
C ASN A 133 9.87 -7.15 -6.64
N TYR A 134 9.90 -7.17 -7.98
CA TYR A 134 8.77 -6.72 -8.80
C TYR A 134 7.54 -7.59 -8.58
N TRP A 135 7.71 -8.92 -8.53
CA TRP A 135 6.62 -9.84 -8.22
C TRP A 135 6.01 -9.55 -6.85
N LYS A 136 6.85 -9.36 -5.83
CA LYS A 136 6.41 -8.97 -4.49
C LYS A 136 5.69 -7.63 -4.48
N ALA A 137 6.19 -6.63 -5.21
CA ALA A 137 5.56 -5.32 -5.32
C ALA A 137 4.17 -5.41 -5.98
N LEU A 138 4.05 -6.22 -7.05
CA LEU A 138 2.78 -6.49 -7.72
C LEU A 138 1.78 -7.19 -6.79
N LEU A 139 2.21 -8.17 -6.01
CA LEU A 139 1.34 -8.81 -5.01
C LEU A 139 0.84 -7.81 -3.97
N ILE A 140 1.72 -6.96 -3.42
CA ILE A 140 1.30 -5.93 -2.45
C ILE A 140 0.35 -4.92 -3.10
N LEU A 141 0.63 -4.51 -4.34
CA LEU A 141 -0.20 -3.57 -5.10
C LEU A 141 -1.59 -4.13 -5.40
N SER A 142 -1.67 -5.41 -5.78
CA SER A 142 -2.95 -6.09 -6.05
C SER A 142 -3.88 -6.12 -4.85
N ALA A 143 -3.31 -6.11 -3.63
CA ALA A 143 -4.03 -6.12 -2.36
C ALA A 143 -4.22 -4.73 -1.73
N TYR A 144 -3.89 -3.65 -2.45
CA TYR A 144 -3.82 -2.30 -1.88
C TYR A 144 -5.21 -1.76 -1.49
N ASN A 145 -6.18 -1.80 -2.41
CA ASN A 145 -7.55 -1.38 -2.19
C ASN A 145 -8.55 -2.24 -3.01
N PHE A 146 -9.86 -2.07 -2.81
CA PHE A 146 -10.87 -2.81 -3.56
C PHE A 146 -10.75 -2.64 -5.08
N PHE A 147 -10.40 -1.43 -5.53
CA PHE A 147 -10.24 -1.16 -6.94
C PHE A 147 -9.06 -1.94 -7.56
N THR A 148 -7.92 -2.03 -6.87
CA THR A 148 -6.77 -2.81 -7.34
C THR A 148 -7.06 -4.31 -7.30
N ILE A 149 -7.82 -4.79 -6.32
CA ILE A 149 -8.28 -6.20 -6.27
C ILE A 149 -9.17 -6.49 -7.47
N PHE A 150 -10.17 -5.63 -7.71
CA PHE A 150 -11.07 -5.76 -8.85
C PHE A 150 -10.32 -5.74 -10.19
N LEU A 151 -9.36 -4.81 -10.36
CA LEU A 151 -8.52 -4.74 -11.54
C LEU A 151 -7.66 -6.01 -11.70
N THR A 152 -7.18 -6.57 -10.60
CA THR A 152 -6.42 -7.84 -10.62
C THR A 152 -7.30 -9.01 -11.05
N ILE A 153 -8.55 -9.09 -10.57
CA ILE A 153 -9.52 -10.11 -10.99
C ILE A 153 -9.83 -9.98 -12.49
N ILE A 154 -10.01 -8.75 -12.99
CA ILE A 154 -10.17 -8.51 -14.44
C ILE A 154 -8.94 -8.99 -15.19
N PHE A 155 -7.73 -8.65 -14.74
CA PHE A 155 -6.50 -9.06 -15.39
C PHE A 155 -6.34 -10.59 -15.43
N LEU A 156 -6.64 -11.28 -14.32
CA LEU A 156 -6.66 -12.74 -14.25
C LEU A 156 -7.71 -13.34 -15.20
N SER A 157 -8.87 -12.69 -15.32
CA SER A 157 -9.93 -13.12 -16.23
C SER A 157 -9.51 -12.96 -17.70
N LEU A 158 -8.84 -11.86 -18.05
CA LEU A 158 -8.28 -11.64 -19.39
C LEU A 158 -7.15 -12.63 -19.70
N PHE A 159 -6.30 -12.93 -18.72
CA PHE A 159 -5.28 -13.97 -18.86
C PHE A 159 -5.92 -15.35 -19.08
N THR A 160 -6.97 -15.66 -18.33
CA THR A 160 -7.75 -16.90 -18.50
C THR A 160 -8.38 -16.93 -19.90
N LEU A 161 -8.91 -15.81 -20.38
CA LEU A 161 -9.50 -15.71 -21.72
C LEU A 161 -8.48 -16.06 -22.82
N ILE A 162 -7.22 -15.63 -22.70
CA ILE A 162 -6.15 -15.99 -23.65
C ILE A 162 -5.90 -17.50 -23.65
N LEU A 163 -5.87 -18.13 -22.48
CA LEU A 163 -5.70 -19.59 -22.35
C LEU A 163 -6.90 -20.38 -22.89
N VAL A 164 -8.06 -19.74 -22.96
CA VAL A 164 -9.34 -20.34 -23.33
C VAL A 164 -9.64 -20.22 -24.84
N GLN A 165 -8.83 -19.46 -25.57
CA GLN A 165 -8.96 -19.38 -27.03
C GLN A 165 -8.42 -20.63 -27.73
N ASP A 166 -9.01 -20.93 -28.89
CA ASP A 166 -8.59 -22.02 -29.75
C ASP A 166 -7.11 -21.84 -30.12
N ALA A 167 -6.30 -22.87 -29.83
CA ALA A 167 -4.88 -22.83 -30.12
C ALA A 167 -4.65 -22.94 -31.64
N PRO A 168 -3.79 -22.09 -32.24
CA PRO A 168 -3.50 -22.18 -33.68
C PRO A 168 -2.69 -23.42 -34.07
N ILE A 169 -2.14 -24.16 -33.10
CA ILE A 169 -1.32 -25.36 -33.32
C ILE A 169 -1.67 -26.42 -32.27
N GLU A 170 -1.86 -27.67 -32.67
CA GLU A 170 -2.33 -28.79 -31.82
C GLU A 170 -1.49 -29.00 -30.55
N TRP A 171 -0.17 -28.83 -30.61
CA TRP A 171 0.70 -28.99 -29.42
C TRP A 171 0.55 -27.88 -28.37
N PHE A 172 -0.10 -26.77 -28.73
CA PHE A 172 -0.49 -25.69 -27.80
C PHE A 172 -1.92 -25.87 -27.29
N GLU A 173 -2.67 -26.86 -27.77
CA GLU A 173 -4.03 -27.13 -27.32
C GLU A 173 -3.99 -27.73 -25.91
N LEU A 174 -4.31 -26.91 -24.91
CA LEU A 174 -4.29 -27.32 -23.50
C LEU A 174 -5.65 -27.79 -23.01
N PHE A 175 -6.71 -27.25 -23.60
CA PHE A 175 -8.07 -27.35 -23.10
C PHE A 175 -9.07 -27.42 -24.25
N SER A 176 -10.15 -28.17 -24.05
CA SER A 176 -11.39 -28.05 -24.81
C SER A 176 -12.49 -27.44 -23.95
N PHE A 177 -13.41 -26.73 -24.60
CA PHE A 177 -14.40 -25.91 -23.93
C PHE A 177 -15.81 -26.23 -24.41
N GLU A 178 -16.72 -26.44 -23.46
CA GLU A 178 -18.16 -26.39 -23.69
C GLU A 178 -18.62 -25.01 -23.24
N TYR A 179 -19.21 -24.21 -24.13
CA TYR A 179 -19.71 -22.87 -23.81
C TYR A 179 -21.23 -22.82 -23.74
N GLU A 180 -21.76 -22.06 -22.80
CA GLU A 180 -23.14 -21.56 -22.92
C GLU A 180 -23.19 -20.36 -23.85
N GLN A 181 -24.29 -20.24 -24.57
CA GLN A 181 -24.52 -19.18 -25.55
C GLN A 181 -25.15 -17.96 -24.86
N PHE A 182 -24.32 -17.08 -24.29
CA PHE A 182 -24.74 -15.78 -23.75
C PHE A 182 -24.68 -14.65 -24.79
N SER A 183 -23.78 -14.77 -25.78
CA SER A 183 -23.54 -13.73 -26.78
C SER A 183 -23.18 -14.32 -28.15
N PRO A 184 -23.57 -13.67 -29.27
CA PRO A 184 -23.14 -14.06 -30.61
C PRO A 184 -21.65 -13.83 -30.87
N ASN A 185 -20.98 -12.95 -30.12
CA ASN A 185 -19.54 -12.72 -30.28
C ASN A 185 -18.76 -13.78 -29.48
N LYS A 186 -17.96 -14.61 -30.15
CA LYS A 186 -17.19 -15.71 -29.52
C LYS A 186 -16.31 -15.27 -28.35
N LEU A 187 -15.56 -14.18 -28.51
CA LEU A 187 -14.63 -13.68 -27.49
C LEU A 187 -15.40 -13.15 -26.27
N PHE A 188 -16.45 -12.36 -26.52
CA PHE A 188 -17.29 -11.84 -25.45
C PHE A 188 -18.08 -12.96 -24.75
N ASN A 189 -18.53 -13.96 -25.51
CA ASN A 189 -19.20 -15.14 -24.97
C ASN A 189 -18.27 -15.93 -24.04
N ALA A 190 -17.02 -16.15 -24.44
CA ALA A 190 -16.01 -16.80 -23.60
C ALA A 190 -15.74 -16.00 -22.32
N PHE A 191 -15.62 -14.67 -22.43
CA PHE A 191 -15.49 -13.80 -21.26
C PHE A 191 -16.69 -13.92 -20.31
N LEU A 192 -17.92 -13.87 -20.82
CA LEU A 192 -19.13 -14.03 -20.01
C LEU A 192 -19.21 -15.40 -19.34
N ASN A 193 -18.84 -16.48 -20.03
CA ASN A 193 -18.82 -17.83 -19.45
C ASN A 193 -17.84 -17.94 -18.26
N ILE A 194 -16.64 -17.37 -18.39
CA ILE A 194 -15.64 -17.33 -17.30
C ILE A 194 -16.20 -16.60 -16.07
N TRP A 195 -16.90 -15.49 -16.28
CA TRP A 195 -17.50 -14.70 -15.20
C TRP A 195 -18.79 -15.32 -14.64
N ALA A 196 -19.62 -15.94 -15.47
CA ALA A 196 -20.89 -16.54 -15.07
C ALA A 196 -20.70 -17.79 -14.22
N LYS A 197 -19.63 -18.56 -14.46
CA LYS A 197 -19.40 -19.85 -13.79
C LYS A 197 -19.28 -19.74 -12.26
N PRO A 198 -18.47 -18.84 -11.68
CA PRO A 198 -18.39 -18.66 -10.22
C PRO A 198 -19.73 -18.29 -9.55
N PHE A 199 -20.65 -17.66 -10.27
CA PHE A 199 -21.97 -17.27 -9.76
C PHE A 199 -23.05 -18.33 -10.03
N GLY A 200 -22.69 -19.48 -10.58
CA GLY A 200 -23.64 -20.56 -10.91
C GLY A 200 -24.57 -20.22 -12.08
N LEU A 201 -24.24 -19.22 -12.89
CA LEU A 201 -25.06 -18.80 -14.04
C LEU A 201 -24.72 -19.60 -15.31
N ALA A 202 -23.57 -20.28 -15.34
CA ALA A 202 -23.13 -21.10 -16.47
C ALA A 202 -22.95 -22.57 -16.05
N GLU A 203 -24.05 -23.32 -16.03
CA GLU A 203 -24.04 -24.71 -15.58
C GLU A 203 -23.28 -25.61 -16.57
N ASN A 204 -23.51 -25.41 -17.86
CA ASN A 204 -22.93 -26.21 -18.93
C ASN A 204 -21.53 -25.77 -19.34
N PHE A 205 -21.03 -24.63 -18.85
CA PHE A 205 -19.65 -24.22 -19.12
C PHE A 205 -18.65 -25.18 -18.47
N LYS A 206 -17.82 -25.85 -19.28
CA LYS A 206 -16.80 -26.79 -18.80
C LYS A 206 -15.46 -26.54 -19.48
N VAL A 207 -14.41 -26.64 -18.67
CA VAL A 207 -13.01 -26.62 -19.11
C VAL A 207 -12.46 -28.03 -18.97
N ILE A 208 -12.17 -28.68 -20.09
CA ILE A 208 -11.70 -30.06 -20.14
C ILE A 208 -10.22 -30.04 -20.51
N PRO A 209 -9.30 -30.46 -19.63
CA PRO A 209 -7.88 -30.52 -19.97
C PRO A 209 -7.62 -31.68 -20.93
N LEU A 210 -6.90 -31.41 -22.02
CA LEU A 210 -6.58 -32.42 -23.04
C LEU A 210 -5.30 -33.20 -22.72
N ASN A 211 -4.44 -32.62 -21.88
CA ASN A 211 -3.13 -33.16 -21.56
C ASN A 211 -2.69 -32.81 -20.13
N VAL A 212 -1.64 -33.48 -19.66
CA VAL A 212 -1.09 -33.30 -18.29
C VAL A 212 -0.69 -31.84 -18.05
N ARG A 213 -0.20 -31.15 -19.08
CA ARG A 213 0.15 -29.71 -19.01
C ARG A 213 -1.09 -28.86 -18.72
N GLY A 214 -2.20 -29.11 -19.43
CA GLY A 214 -3.48 -28.47 -19.16
C GLY A 214 -3.96 -28.70 -17.73
N ILE A 215 -3.83 -29.93 -17.20
CA ILE A 215 -4.17 -30.23 -15.80
C ILE A 215 -3.34 -29.37 -14.83
N ILE A 216 -2.01 -29.33 -15.01
CA ILE A 216 -1.11 -28.56 -14.14
C ILE A 216 -1.47 -27.07 -14.19
N ILE A 217 -1.66 -26.50 -15.39
CA ILE A 217 -2.00 -25.09 -15.57
C ILE A 217 -3.36 -24.78 -14.93
N LEU A 218 -4.36 -25.66 -15.08
CA LEU A 218 -5.67 -25.47 -14.48
C LEU A 218 -5.62 -25.49 -12.94
N ILE A 219 -4.82 -26.38 -12.35
CA ILE A 219 -4.60 -26.42 -10.90
C ILE A 219 -3.94 -25.11 -10.43
N LEU A 220 -2.88 -24.66 -11.12
CA LEU A 220 -2.20 -23.40 -10.78
C LEU A 220 -3.15 -22.20 -10.87
N LEU A 221 -3.96 -22.14 -11.93
CA LEU A 221 -4.94 -21.06 -12.13
C LEU A 221 -5.99 -21.07 -11.01
N LYS A 222 -6.53 -22.24 -10.63
CA LYS A 222 -7.47 -22.37 -9.52
C LYS A 222 -6.86 -21.95 -8.19
N ILE A 223 -5.63 -22.38 -7.88
CA ILE A 223 -4.92 -21.95 -6.67
C ILE A 223 -4.74 -20.43 -6.67
N LEU A 224 -4.36 -19.85 -7.81
CA LEU A 224 -4.21 -18.41 -7.96
C LEU A 224 -5.53 -17.68 -7.67
N TYR A 225 -6.63 -18.09 -8.29
CA TYR A 225 -7.96 -17.53 -8.02
C TYR A 225 -8.37 -17.65 -6.56
N ILE A 226 -8.14 -18.81 -5.92
CA ILE A 226 -8.44 -19.01 -4.50
C ILE A 226 -7.59 -18.06 -3.65
N VAL A 227 -6.29 -18.00 -3.87
CA VAL A 227 -5.40 -17.10 -3.11
C VAL A 227 -5.84 -15.65 -3.26
N PHE A 228 -6.19 -15.21 -4.48
CA PHE A 228 -6.60 -13.82 -4.72
C PHE A 228 -7.99 -13.49 -4.16
N ILE A 229 -8.98 -14.35 -4.40
CA ILE A 229 -10.37 -14.13 -3.96
C ILE A 229 -10.47 -14.33 -2.45
N VAL A 230 -9.96 -15.44 -1.91
CA VAL A 230 -10.12 -15.78 -0.50
C VAL A 230 -9.24 -14.89 0.36
N ASN A 231 -7.94 -14.72 0.06
CA ASN A 231 -7.09 -13.95 0.97
C ASN A 231 -7.36 -12.45 0.85
N TYR A 232 -7.30 -11.88 -0.35
CA TYR A 232 -7.36 -10.42 -0.46
C TYR A 232 -8.78 -9.87 -0.36
N LEU A 233 -9.77 -10.53 -0.97
CA LEU A 233 -11.14 -10.02 -0.94
C LEU A 233 -11.77 -10.21 0.44
N LEU A 234 -11.58 -11.35 1.11
CA LEU A 234 -12.10 -11.53 2.49
C LEU A 234 -11.38 -10.64 3.50
N GLU A 235 -10.06 -10.54 3.44
CA GLU A 235 -9.30 -9.67 4.36
C GLU A 235 -9.75 -8.22 4.21
N LYS A 236 -9.92 -7.72 2.97
CA LYS A 236 -10.45 -6.37 2.74
C LYS A 236 -11.90 -6.20 3.13
N THR A 237 -12.73 -7.22 2.97
CA THR A 237 -14.14 -7.16 3.40
C THR A 237 -14.24 -7.07 4.92
N LYS A 238 -13.38 -7.80 5.66
CA LYS A 238 -13.28 -7.68 7.12
C LYS A 238 -12.87 -6.27 7.57
N GLU A 239 -11.89 -5.65 6.89
CA GLU A 239 -11.49 -4.26 7.18
C GLU A 239 -12.66 -3.26 7.03
N VAL A 240 -13.58 -3.47 6.09
CA VAL A 240 -14.74 -2.57 5.86
C VAL A 240 -15.87 -2.82 6.83
N ILE A 241 -16.15 -4.09 7.15
CA ILE A 241 -17.32 -4.45 7.95
C ILE A 241 -17.11 -4.21 9.45
N LYS A 242 -15.89 -3.85 9.91
CA LYS A 242 -15.54 -3.69 11.34
C LYS A 242 -16.10 -4.86 12.19
N LEU A 243 -15.85 -6.10 11.74
CA LEU A 243 -16.08 -7.32 12.53
C LEU A 243 -14.87 -7.62 13.42
#